data_AF-A0A643JT66-F1
#
_entry.id   AF-A0A643JT66-F1
#
_cell.length_a   1.000
_cell.length_b   1.000
_cell.length_c   1.000
_cell.angle_alpha   90.00
_cell.angle_beta   90.00
_cell.angle_gamma   90.00
#
_symmetry.space_group_name_H-M   'P 1'
#
loop_
_entity.id
_entity.type
_entity.pdbx_description
1 polymer ?
#
loop_
_entity_poly.entity_id
_entity_poly.type
_entity_poly.pdbx_seq_one_letter_code
_entity_poly.pdbx_strand_id
1 'polypeptide(L)'
;MIWEVFRQKKAGDYHTHCGNVHAPDREMALLFAEIQHGRRMPTNSLWVVPQREIGEVDTEDVAFGGTTDKSYRWAMTYQFEAAAEEVAESEDEQAEAERQRRAVVDGDD
;
A
#
# COMPACT_ATOMS: atom_id res chain seq x y z
N MET A 1 7.80 -33.83 -0.16
CA MET A 1 6.89 -33.00 0.65
C MET A 1 7.08 -31.55 0.24
N ILE A 2 6.01 -30.76 0.18
CA ILE A 2 6.10 -29.33 -0.17
C ILE A 2 6.38 -28.51 1.09
N TRP A 3 7.27 -27.53 0.97
CA TRP A 3 7.65 -26.58 2.01
C TRP A 3 7.52 -25.17 1.48
N GLU A 4 6.77 -24.33 2.18
CA GLU A 4 6.64 -22.92 1.85
C GLU A 4 7.84 -22.13 2.39
N VAL A 5 8.33 -21.18 1.60
CA VAL A 5 9.53 -20.39 1.90
C VAL A 5 9.17 -18.92 2.01
N PHE A 6 9.60 -18.30 3.10
CA PHE A 6 9.42 -16.86 3.34
C PHE A 6 10.78 -16.21 3.47
N ARG A 7 10.98 -15.07 2.82
CA ARG A 7 12.24 -14.34 2.77
C ARG A 7 12.12 -12.96 3.38
N GLN A 8 13.10 -12.64 4.22
CA GLN A 8 13.39 -11.28 4.66
C GLN A 8 14.57 -10.74 3.85
N LYS A 9 14.38 -9.59 3.18
CA LYS A 9 15.42 -8.99 2.32
C LYS A 9 16.51 -8.29 3.12
N LYS A 10 16.13 -7.48 4.12
CA LYS A 10 17.04 -6.78 5.05
C LYS A 10 16.63 -7.01 6.50
N ALA A 11 17.57 -6.90 7.42
CA ALA A 11 17.27 -7.00 8.85
C ALA A 11 16.21 -5.94 9.23
N GLY A 12 15.13 -6.39 9.88
CA GLY A 12 14.00 -5.54 10.28
C GLY A 12 12.81 -5.55 9.31
N ASP A 13 12.97 -6.05 8.08
CA ASP A 13 11.84 -6.24 7.16
C ASP A 13 10.93 -7.40 7.61
N TYR A 14 9.71 -7.44 7.11
CA TYR A 14 8.85 -8.62 7.25
C TYR A 14 9.33 -9.77 6.35
N HIS A 15 9.17 -11.00 6.83
CA HIS A 15 9.28 -12.18 5.98
C HIS A 15 8.08 -12.24 5.02
N THR A 16 8.35 -12.24 3.72
CA THR A 16 7.32 -12.36 2.69
C THR A 16 7.46 -13.70 1.99
N HIS A 17 6.34 -14.34 1.66
CA HIS A 17 6.34 -15.57 0.87
C HIS A 17 7.06 -15.35 -0.47
N CYS A 18 7.96 -16.25 -0.82
CA CYS A 18 8.77 -16.13 -2.05
C CYS A 18 8.76 -17.40 -2.92
N GLY A 19 7.93 -18.39 -2.56
CA GLY A 19 7.77 -19.64 -3.29
C GLY A 19 7.83 -20.86 -2.37
N ASN A 20 8.02 -22.04 -2.97
CA ASN A 20 8.11 -23.30 -2.26
C ASN A 20 9.26 -24.17 -2.77
N VAL A 21 9.61 -25.18 -1.99
CA VAL A 21 10.58 -26.22 -2.35
C VAL A 21 10.03 -27.60 -2.05
N HIS A 22 10.47 -28.60 -2.81
CA HIS A 22 10.15 -29.99 -2.55
C HIS A 22 11.34 -30.70 -1.90
N ALA A 23 11.15 -31.21 -0.68
CA ALA A 23 12.19 -31.89 0.09
C ALA A 23 11.62 -33.05 0.92
N PRO A 24 12.45 -34.04 1.30
CA PRO A 24 12.03 -35.15 2.15
C PRO A 24 11.87 -34.75 3.63
N ASP A 25 12.70 -33.83 4.11
CA ASP A 25 12.77 -33.40 5.52
C ASP A 25 13.15 -31.92 5.64
N ARG A 26 13.24 -31.43 6.89
CA ARG A 26 13.51 -30.02 7.21
C ARG A 26 14.92 -29.58 6.84
N GLU A 27 15.93 -30.42 7.07
CA GLU A 27 17.32 -30.06 6.75
C GLU A 27 17.50 -29.87 5.25
N MET A 28 16.99 -30.81 4.45
CA MET A 28 17.02 -30.71 3.00
C MET A 28 16.17 -29.53 2.48
N ALA A 29 15.04 -29.24 3.12
CA ALA A 29 14.22 -28.08 2.77
C ALA A 29 14.96 -26.75 2.99
N LEU A 30 15.69 -26.60 4.09
CA LEU A 30 16.51 -25.41 4.37
C LEU A 30 17.62 -25.23 3.31
N LEU A 31 18.34 -26.31 2.99
CA LEU A 31 19.38 -26.29 1.96
C LEU A 31 18.81 -25.88 0.60
N PHE A 32 17.68 -26.46 0.19
CA PHE A 32 17.05 -26.13 -1.08
C PHE A 32 16.50 -24.71 -1.12
N ALA A 33 15.97 -24.20 0.00
CA ALA A 33 15.52 -22.83 0.12
C ALA A 33 16.67 -21.83 -0.02
N GLU A 34 17.82 -22.11 0.62
CA GLU A 34 19.04 -21.30 0.47
C GLU A 34 19.50 -21.24 -0.99
N ILE A 35 19.56 -22.40 -1.65
CA ILE A 35 20.03 -22.51 -3.04
C ILE A 35 19.09 -21.80 -4.02
N GLN A 36 17.78 -22.03 -3.92
CA GLN A 36 16.81 -21.53 -4.90
C GLN A 36 16.38 -20.08 -4.63
N HIS A 37 16.20 -19.69 -3.36
CA HIS A 37 15.62 -18.40 -2.99
C HIS A 37 16.63 -17.41 -2.37
N GLY A 38 17.79 -17.90 -1.89
CA GLY A 38 18.81 -17.09 -1.21
C GLY A 38 19.97 -16.60 -2.08
N ARG A 39 20.48 -17.41 -3.01
CA ARG A 39 21.79 -17.13 -3.66
C ARG A 39 21.86 -15.92 -4.60
N ARG A 40 20.76 -15.55 -5.27
CA ARG A 40 20.76 -14.53 -6.34
C ARG A 40 20.00 -13.26 -6.01
N MET A 41 19.44 -13.18 -4.81
CA MET A 41 18.64 -12.04 -4.36
C MET A 41 19.07 -11.62 -2.96
N PRO A 42 18.99 -10.32 -2.62
CA PRO A 42 19.24 -9.86 -1.26
C PRO A 42 18.40 -10.66 -0.26
N THR A 43 19.08 -11.35 0.66
CA THR A 43 18.47 -12.28 1.60
C THR A 43 19.18 -12.13 2.94
N ASN A 44 18.44 -11.66 3.95
CA ASN A 44 18.91 -11.60 5.34
C ASN A 44 18.53 -12.86 6.11
N SER A 45 17.31 -13.37 5.89
CA SER A 45 16.80 -14.55 6.59
C SER A 45 15.76 -15.28 5.74
N LEU A 46 15.69 -16.60 5.92
CA LEU A 46 14.69 -17.47 5.32
C LEU A 46 13.96 -18.25 6.42
N TRP A 47 12.64 -18.32 6.32
CA TRP A 47 11.81 -19.26 7.07
C TRP A 47 11.31 -20.33 6.11
N VAL A 48 11.29 -21.57 6.60
CA VAL A 48 10.86 -22.74 5.83
C VAL A 48 9.91 -23.55 6.71
N VAL A 49 8.71 -23.77 6.20
CA VAL A 49 7.60 -24.39 6.95
C VAL A 49 6.96 -25.48 6.09
N PRO A 50 6.64 -26.68 6.63
CA PRO A 50 5.91 -27.67 5.85
C PRO A 50 4.55 -27.12 5.45
N GLN A 51 4.15 -27.31 4.18
CA GLN A 51 2.89 -26.75 3.66
C GLN A 51 1.67 -27.18 4.51
N ARG A 52 1.65 -28.44 4.97
CA ARG A 52 0.59 -29.01 5.80
C ARG A 52 0.40 -28.35 7.18
N GLU A 53 1.37 -27.56 7.65
CA GLU A 53 1.29 -26.86 8.93
C GLU A 53 0.72 -25.45 8.78
N ILE A 54 0.48 -24.99 7.55
CA ILE A 54 -0.10 -23.68 7.27
C ILE A 54 -1.61 -23.86 7.13
N GLY A 55 -2.35 -23.25 8.06
CA GLY A 55 -3.80 -23.11 7.96
C GLY A 55 -4.18 -21.78 7.30
N GLU A 56 -5.23 -21.80 6.50
CA GLU A 56 -5.86 -20.62 5.94
C GLU A 56 -7.16 -20.34 6.69
N VAL A 57 -7.46 -19.06 6.91
CA VAL A 57 -8.77 -18.58 7.33
C VAL A 57 -9.13 -17.50 6.34
N ASP A 58 -10.22 -17.68 5.62
CA ASP A 58 -10.65 -16.76 4.58
C ASP A 58 -11.90 -15.97 4.99
N THR A 59 -12.40 -15.15 4.06
CA THR A 59 -13.61 -14.34 4.27
C THR A 59 -14.90 -15.16 4.26
N GLU A 60 -14.86 -16.41 3.80
CA GLU A 60 -15.98 -17.36 3.89
C GLU A 60 -16.09 -17.89 5.33
N ASP A 61 -14.96 -18.14 5.99
CA ASP A 61 -14.90 -18.61 7.38
C ASP A 61 -15.18 -17.49 8.41
N VAL A 62 -14.61 -16.30 8.20
CA VAL A 62 -14.69 -15.20 9.17
C VAL A 62 -14.83 -13.84 8.47
N ALA A 63 -15.81 -13.05 8.94
CA ALA A 63 -15.89 -11.64 8.59
C ALA A 63 -14.78 -10.84 9.30
N PHE A 64 -13.68 -10.57 8.60
CA PHE A 64 -12.61 -9.72 9.12
C PHE A 64 -13.10 -8.26 9.24
N GLY A 65 -13.06 -7.70 10.45
CA GLY A 65 -13.38 -6.29 10.68
C GLY A 65 -12.28 -5.37 10.14
N GLY A 66 -12.62 -4.44 9.26
CA GLY A 66 -11.60 -3.58 8.65
C GLY A 66 -12.03 -2.47 7.70
N THR A 67 -13.32 -2.28 7.41
CA THR A 67 -13.81 -1.04 6.77
C THR A 67 -14.29 -0.07 7.83
N THR A 68 -13.48 0.19 8.87
CA THR A 68 -13.72 1.40 9.65
C THR A 68 -13.51 2.55 8.70
N ASP A 69 -14.60 3.26 8.39
CA ASP A 69 -14.58 4.53 7.71
C ASP A 69 -13.52 5.40 8.39
N LYS A 70 -12.40 5.61 7.69
CA LYS A 70 -11.30 6.46 8.17
C LYS A 70 -11.56 7.90 7.77
N SER A 71 -12.82 8.29 7.54
CA SER A 71 -13.17 9.63 7.08
C SER A 71 -12.72 10.71 8.05
N TYR A 72 -12.67 10.36 9.33
CA TYR A 72 -12.10 11.19 10.39
C TYR A 72 -10.58 11.47 10.26
N ARG A 73 -9.83 10.77 9.40
CA ARG A 73 -8.40 10.98 9.17
C ARG A 73 -8.10 11.98 8.04
N TRP A 74 -9.07 12.26 7.18
CA TRP A 74 -8.93 13.38 6.25
C TRP A 74 -9.22 14.65 7.03
N ALA A 75 -8.28 15.60 6.97
CA ALA A 75 -8.48 16.92 7.52
C ALA A 75 -9.64 17.58 6.75
N MET A 76 -10.84 17.57 7.34
CA MET A 76 -11.83 18.58 6.99
C MET A 76 -11.22 19.89 7.48
N THR A 77 -10.71 20.71 6.55
CA THR A 77 -10.42 22.11 6.82
C THR A 77 -11.59 22.66 7.63
N TYR A 78 -11.30 23.30 8.77
CA TYR A 78 -12.32 24.03 9.51
C TYR A 78 -13.06 24.92 8.51
N GLN A 79 -14.36 24.71 8.30
CA GLN A 79 -15.18 25.73 7.66
C GLN A 79 -15.14 26.94 8.58
N PHE A 80 -14.28 27.90 8.27
CA PHE A 80 -14.42 29.24 8.77
C PHE A 80 -15.62 29.84 8.04
N GLU A 81 -16.79 29.84 8.69
CA GLU A 81 -17.77 30.89 8.38
C GLU A 81 -17.25 32.21 8.96
N ALA A 82 -16.35 32.80 8.19
CA ALA A 82 -16.19 34.24 7.98
C ALA A 82 -14.99 34.39 7.06
N ALA A 83 -15.20 34.24 5.75
CA ALA A 83 -14.42 35.05 4.83
C ALA A 83 -14.65 36.48 5.28
N ALA A 84 -13.62 37.15 5.80
CA ALA A 84 -13.69 38.60 5.93
C ALA A 84 -14.14 39.15 4.56
N GLU A 85 -15.01 40.16 4.56
CA GLU A 85 -15.56 40.79 3.35
C GLU A 85 -14.46 41.07 2.30
N GLU A 86 -13.27 41.43 2.77
CA GLU A 86 -12.03 41.62 1.97
C GLU A 86 -11.60 40.40 1.14
N VAL A 87 -11.77 39.17 1.64
CA VAL A 87 -11.42 37.95 0.91
C VAL A 87 -12.47 37.64 -0.15
N ALA A 88 -13.75 37.87 0.15
CA ALA A 88 -14.83 37.71 -0.83
C ALA A 88 -14.72 38.73 -1.96
N GLU A 89 -14.44 40.00 -1.64
CA GLU A 89 -14.19 41.05 -2.64
C GLU A 89 -12.95 40.69 -3.51
N SER A 90 -11.88 40.18 -2.91
CA SER A 90 -10.68 39.78 -3.67
C SER A 90 -10.93 38.58 -4.60
N GLU A 91 -11.72 37.60 -4.18
CA GLU A 91 -12.09 36.45 -5.01
C GLU A 91 -13.01 36.85 -6.16
N ASP A 92 -13.95 37.76 -5.93
CA ASP A 92 -14.85 38.29 -6.96
C ASP A 92 -14.10 39.15 -8.00
N GLU A 93 -13.16 40.00 -7.57
CA GLU A 93 -12.29 40.77 -8.47
C GLU A 93 -11.42 39.85 -9.33
N GLN A 94 -10.85 38.79 -8.76
CA GLN A 94 -10.05 37.82 -9.49
C GLN A 94 -10.90 37.05 -10.51
N ALA A 95 -12.12 36.67 -10.15
CA ALA A 95 -13.04 35.98 -11.04
C ALA A 95 -13.52 36.90 -12.18
N GLU A 96 -13.74 38.19 -11.94
CA GLU A 96 -14.05 39.16 -12.99
C GLU A 96 -12.87 39.39 -13.94
N ALA A 97 -11.66 39.53 -13.40
CA ALA A 97 -10.45 39.69 -14.20
C ALA A 97 -10.20 38.46 -15.10
N GLU A 98 -10.45 37.26 -14.61
CA GLU A 98 -10.33 36.03 -15.40
C GLU A 98 -11.41 35.94 -16.49
N ARG A 99 -12.66 36.30 -16.18
CA ARG A 99 -13.74 36.39 -17.18
C ARG A 99 -13.41 37.38 -18.29
N GLN A 100 -12.88 38.55 -17.96
CA GLN A 100 -12.45 39.55 -18.95
C GLN A 100 -11.28 39.06 -19.79
N ARG A 101 -10.24 38.45 -19.18
CA ARG A 101 -9.12 37.86 -19.94
C ARG A 101 -9.61 36.79 -20.90
N ARG A 102 -10.52 35.92 -20.46
CA ARG A 102 -11.09 34.87 -21.31
C ARG A 102 -11.92 35.44 -22.47
N ALA A 103 -12.71 36.48 -22.23
CA ALA A 103 -13.48 37.14 -23.29
C ALA A 103 -12.59 37.87 -24.32
N VAL A 104 -11.42 38.39 -23.91
CA VAL A 104 -10.43 38.96 -24.83
C VAL A 104 -9.76 37.88 -25.67
N VAL A 105 -9.45 36.72 -25.08
CA VAL A 105 -8.87 35.57 -25.80
C VAL A 105 -9.85 34.96 -26.81
N ASP A 106 -11.14 34.89 -26.46
CA ASP A 106 -12.19 34.31 -27.31
C ASP A 106 -12.71 35.31 -28.40
N GLY A 107 -12.23 36.56 -28.41
CA GLY A 107 -12.66 37.63 -29.33
C GLY A 107 -11.65 38.02 -30.42
N ASP A 108 -10.50 37.34 -30.49
CA ASP A 108 -9.42 37.55 -31.48
C ASP A 108 -9.37 36.44 -32.57
N ASP A 109 -10.51 35.79 -32.84
CA ASP A 109 -10.81 34.89 -33.98
C ASP A 109 -11.93 35.49 -34.85
#